data_AF-A0A6M4S2A1-F1
#
_entry.id   AF-A0A6M4S2A1-F1
#
_cell.length_a   1.000
_cell.length_b   1.000
_cell.length_c   1.000
_cell.angle_alpha   90.00
_cell.angle_beta   90.00
_cell.angle_gamma   90.00
#
_symmetry.space_group_name_H-M   'P 1'
#
loop_
_entity.id
_entity.type
_entity.pdbx_description
1 polymer ?
#
loop_
_entity_poly.entity_id
_entity_poly.type
_entity_poly.pdbx_seq_one_letter_code
_entity_poly.pdbx_strand_id
1 'polypeptide(L)'
;NGTYSDSDRGSIQIEIEQLTDEINRIADQAQYNQMHMLSNKSASQNVKTAEELGMQPAKINTPASLSGSQASWTLRVHVGANQDEAIAVNIYSANVANLFAGEGAQAAQAAPVQEGAQEEGAQQPTPATAPTQGGVNSPVNVTTTVDANTSLAKIENAIRMISDQRANLGAFQNRLESIKNSTEYAIENLKASYAQIKDATMT
;
A
#
# COMPACT_ATOMS: atom_id res chain seq x y z
N ASN A 1 -11.81 11.45 23.07
CA ASN A 1 -12.63 11.50 24.30
C ASN A 1 -11.87 12.34 25.33
N GLY A 2 -12.51 13.37 25.90
CA GLY A 2 -11.88 14.29 26.85
C GLY A 2 -11.61 13.70 28.24
N THR A 3 -12.04 12.45 28.50
CA THR A 3 -11.84 11.78 29.80
C THR A 3 -10.50 11.06 29.94
N TYR A 4 -9.73 10.88 28.87
CA TYR A 4 -8.41 10.23 28.95
C TYR A 4 -7.38 11.21 29.52
N SER A 5 -6.53 10.72 30.42
CA SER A 5 -5.35 11.46 30.87
C SER A 5 -4.26 11.47 29.78
N ASP A 6 -3.27 12.35 29.93
CA ASP A 6 -2.13 12.37 29.01
C ASP A 6 -1.28 11.08 29.11
N SER A 7 -1.25 10.45 30.29
CA SER A 7 -0.60 9.14 30.48
C SER A 7 -1.32 8.02 29.73
N ASP A 8 -2.65 8.04 29.69
CA ASP A 8 -3.44 7.06 28.93
C ASP A 8 -3.19 7.21 27.44
N ARG A 9 -3.20 8.46 26.94
CA ARG A 9 -2.89 8.76 25.53
C ARG A 9 -1.45 8.35 25.16
N GLY A 10 -0.49 8.55 26.06
CA GLY A 10 0.88 8.08 25.88
C GLY A 10 0.97 6.55 25.78
N SER A 11 0.19 5.82 26.57
CA SER A 11 0.18 4.35 26.53
C SER A 11 -0.43 3.83 25.22
N ILE A 12 -1.52 4.45 24.76
CA ILE A 12 -2.14 4.12 23.45
C ILE A 12 -1.19 4.47 22.31
N GLN A 13 -0.47 5.59 22.39
CA GLN A 13 0.50 5.98 21.36
C GLN A 13 1.61 4.93 21.19
N ILE A 14 2.11 4.35 22.29
CA ILE A 14 3.11 3.26 22.23
C ILE A 14 2.54 2.03 21.52
N GLU A 15 1.28 1.66 21.79
CA GLU A 15 0.62 0.56 21.08
C GLU A 15 0.48 0.85 19.59
N ILE A 16 0.08 2.06 19.21
CA ILE A 16 -0.02 2.49 17.81
C ILE A 16 1.34 2.42 17.12
N GLU A 17 2.42 2.84 17.78
CA GLU A 17 3.77 2.75 17.24
C GLU A 17 4.16 1.31 16.94
N GLN A 18 3.88 0.38 17.87
CA GLN A 18 4.11 -1.05 17.65
C GLN A 18 3.29 -1.59 16.47
N LEU A 19 2.04 -1.16 16.32
CA LEU A 19 1.21 -1.55 15.17
C LEU A 19 1.75 -0.98 13.86
N THR A 20 2.26 0.25 13.86
CA THR A 20 2.87 0.84 12.66
C THR A 20 4.19 0.16 12.28
N ASP A 21 4.99 -0.23 13.27
CA ASP A 21 6.19 -1.04 13.03
C ASP A 21 5.84 -2.41 12.46
N GLU A 22 4.76 -3.03 12.96
CA GLU A 22 4.25 -4.30 12.46
C GLU A 22 3.75 -4.18 11.01
N ILE A 23 3.07 -3.08 10.66
CA ILE A 23 2.67 -2.79 9.27
C ILE A 23 3.91 -2.73 8.36
N ASN A 24 4.96 -2.01 8.76
CA ASN A 24 6.21 -1.94 7.99
C ASN A 24 6.87 -3.33 7.88
N ARG A 25 6.91 -4.09 8.97
CA ARG A 25 7.46 -5.45 8.99
C ARG A 25 6.74 -6.36 7.99
N ILE A 26 5.40 -6.33 7.96
CA ILE A 26 4.61 -7.14 7.03
C ILE A 26 4.85 -6.69 5.59
N ALA A 27 4.84 -5.38 5.33
CA ALA A 27 5.09 -4.83 3.99
C ALA A 27 6.46 -5.24 3.45
N ASP A 28 7.49 -5.24 4.32
CA ASP A 28 8.84 -5.64 3.96
C ASP A 28 9.04 -7.16 3.89
N GLN A 29 8.32 -7.96 4.65
CA GLN A 29 8.49 -9.42 4.62
C GLN A 29 7.64 -10.12 3.56
N ALA A 30 6.61 -9.46 3.02
CA ALA A 30 5.78 -10.00 1.95
C ALA A 30 6.58 -10.17 0.65
N GLN A 31 7.10 -11.37 0.44
CA GLN A 31 7.92 -11.71 -0.71
C GLN A 31 7.32 -12.83 -1.57
N TYR A 32 7.50 -12.71 -2.89
CA TYR A 32 7.28 -13.79 -3.84
C TYR A 32 8.50 -13.90 -4.74
N ASN A 33 9.07 -15.11 -4.87
CA ASN A 33 10.27 -15.34 -5.67
C ASN A 33 11.42 -14.34 -5.37
N GLN A 34 11.72 -14.13 -4.07
CA GLN A 34 12.73 -13.17 -3.58
C GLN A 34 12.43 -11.69 -3.86
N MET A 35 11.18 -11.37 -4.22
CA MET A 35 10.77 -10.02 -4.58
C MET A 35 9.75 -9.48 -3.61
N HIS A 36 10.03 -8.28 -3.10
CA HIS A 36 9.17 -7.57 -2.18
C HIS A 36 7.92 -7.09 -2.91
N MET A 37 6.77 -7.62 -2.50
CA MET A 37 5.49 -7.36 -3.16
C MET A 37 4.85 -6.06 -2.69
N LEU A 38 5.06 -5.69 -1.42
CA LEU A 38 4.39 -4.57 -0.75
C LEU A 38 5.36 -3.48 -0.28
N SER A 39 6.64 -3.57 -0.63
CA SER A 39 7.63 -2.54 -0.37
C SER A 39 8.55 -2.31 -1.56
N ASN A 40 9.09 -1.11 -1.67
CA ASN A 40 9.99 -0.69 -2.74
C ASN A 40 11.42 -1.29 -2.63
N LYS A 41 11.60 -2.32 -1.80
CA LYS A 41 12.90 -2.92 -1.47
C LYS A 41 13.33 -4.04 -2.43
N SER A 42 12.53 -4.34 -3.44
CA SER A 42 12.87 -5.34 -4.47
C SER A 42 14.25 -5.07 -5.08
N ALA A 43 15.09 -6.11 -5.20
CA ALA A 43 16.45 -5.96 -5.70
C ALA A 43 16.44 -5.42 -7.15
N SER A 44 17.25 -4.41 -7.45
CA SER A 44 17.28 -3.76 -8.76
C SER A 44 17.53 -4.73 -9.93
N GLN A 45 18.25 -5.83 -9.70
CA GLN A 45 18.51 -6.85 -10.73
C GLN A 45 17.29 -7.71 -11.07
N ASN A 46 16.31 -7.75 -10.17
CA ASN A 46 15.09 -8.53 -10.33
C ASN A 46 13.92 -7.69 -10.86
N VAL A 47 14.07 -6.36 -10.91
CA VAL A 47 13.08 -5.46 -11.51
C VAL A 47 13.39 -5.37 -13.00
N LYS A 48 12.48 -5.87 -13.84
CA LYS A 48 12.53 -5.69 -15.30
C LYS A 48 11.38 -4.81 -15.73
N THR A 49 11.68 -3.83 -16.55
CA THR A 49 10.67 -3.03 -17.25
C THR A 49 9.96 -3.89 -18.29
N ALA A 50 8.76 -3.46 -18.70
CA ALA A 50 8.05 -4.11 -19.80
C ALA A 50 8.86 -4.11 -21.10
N GLU A 51 9.58 -3.02 -21.35
CA GLU A 51 10.44 -2.84 -22.52
C GLU A 51 11.62 -3.82 -22.53
N GLU A 52 12.26 -4.05 -21.38
CA GLU A 52 13.34 -5.05 -21.24
C GLU A 52 12.85 -6.50 -21.45
N LEU A 53 11.56 -6.75 -21.28
CA LEU A 53 10.92 -8.02 -21.59
C LEU A 53 10.38 -8.10 -23.03
N GLY A 54 10.58 -7.06 -23.84
CA GLY A 54 10.05 -6.97 -25.20
C GLY A 54 8.53 -6.82 -25.26
N MET A 55 7.89 -6.44 -24.15
CA MET A 55 6.44 -6.36 -24.01
C MET A 55 5.97 -4.91 -24.16
N GLN A 56 4.82 -4.71 -24.81
CA GLN A 56 4.20 -3.39 -24.91
C GLN A 56 3.47 -3.01 -23.60
N PRO A 57 3.23 -1.70 -23.35
CA PRO A 57 2.53 -1.25 -22.15
C PRO A 57 1.06 -1.75 -22.12
N ALA A 58 0.76 -2.65 -21.19
CA ALA A 58 -0.61 -3.07 -20.91
C ALA A 58 -1.39 -1.97 -20.18
N LYS A 59 -2.70 -1.87 -20.43
CA LYS A 59 -3.58 -0.96 -19.68
C LYS A 59 -3.72 -1.42 -18.23
N ILE A 60 -3.38 -0.56 -17.29
CA ILE A 60 -3.51 -0.81 -15.84
C ILE A 60 -4.65 0.03 -15.31
N ASN A 61 -5.64 -0.62 -14.69
CA ASN A 61 -6.69 0.09 -13.97
C ASN A 61 -6.16 0.46 -12.58
N THR A 62 -6.04 1.75 -12.31
CA THR A 62 -5.58 2.28 -11.02
C THR A 62 -6.77 2.93 -10.32
N PRO A 63 -7.23 2.38 -9.18
CA PRO A 63 -8.25 3.01 -8.36
C PRO A 63 -7.85 4.44 -7.96
N ALA A 64 -8.82 5.33 -7.84
CA ALA A 64 -8.57 6.74 -7.52
C ALA A 64 -7.81 6.93 -6.19
N SER A 65 -8.07 6.08 -5.19
CA SER A 65 -7.38 6.09 -3.89
C SER A 65 -5.89 5.74 -3.99
N LEU A 66 -5.47 5.05 -5.05
CA LEU A 66 -4.11 4.62 -5.28
C LEU A 66 -3.39 5.50 -6.32
N SER A 67 -4.06 6.54 -6.81
CA SER A 67 -3.48 7.51 -7.72
C SER A 67 -2.36 8.27 -7.03
N GLY A 68 -1.15 8.24 -7.60
CA GLY A 68 0.05 8.84 -7.01
C GLY A 68 0.76 7.97 -5.96
N SER A 69 0.18 6.83 -5.57
CA SER A 69 0.86 5.83 -4.74
C SER A 69 1.96 5.13 -5.53
N GLN A 70 3.08 4.83 -4.87
CA GLN A 70 4.20 4.16 -5.49
C GLN A 70 3.84 2.70 -5.78
N ALA A 71 3.90 2.31 -7.05
CA ALA A 71 3.76 0.91 -7.45
C ALA A 71 4.99 0.12 -6.98
N SER A 72 4.78 -0.90 -6.16
CA SER A 72 5.83 -1.80 -5.68
C SER A 72 6.23 -2.80 -6.77
N TRP A 73 5.24 -3.33 -7.48
CA TRP A 73 5.41 -4.31 -8.54
C TRP A 73 4.25 -4.22 -9.53
N THR A 74 4.50 -4.51 -10.82
CA THR A 74 3.44 -4.74 -11.82
C THR A 74 3.40 -6.20 -12.25
N LEU A 75 2.32 -6.91 -11.92
CA LEU A 75 2.11 -8.27 -12.40
C LEU A 75 1.56 -8.19 -13.81
N ARG A 76 2.29 -8.74 -14.77
CA ARG A 76 1.89 -8.82 -16.18
C ARG A 76 1.78 -10.27 -16.61
N VAL A 77 0.71 -10.59 -17.30
CA VAL A 77 0.49 -11.91 -17.90
C VAL A 77 0.19 -11.69 -19.38
N HIS A 78 0.99 -12.32 -20.24
CA HIS A 78 0.75 -12.37 -21.67
C HIS A 78 -0.33 -13.41 -21.95
N VAL A 79 -1.40 -13.01 -22.62
CA VAL A 79 -2.62 -13.83 -22.76
C VAL A 79 -2.98 -14.15 -24.20
N GLY A 80 -2.15 -13.74 -25.16
CA GLY A 80 -2.31 -14.10 -26.56
C GLY A 80 -0.99 -14.24 -27.30
N ALA A 81 -1.03 -14.03 -28.62
CA ALA A 81 0.12 -14.25 -29.50
C ALA A 81 0.90 -12.97 -29.83
N ASN A 82 0.31 -11.80 -29.55
CA ASN A 82 0.86 -10.49 -29.91
C ASN A 82 1.38 -9.77 -28.66
N GLN A 83 2.47 -8.99 -28.81
CA GLN A 83 3.13 -8.27 -27.70
C GLN A 83 2.25 -7.28 -26.93
N ASP A 84 1.11 -6.90 -27.52
CA ASP A 84 0.08 -6.02 -26.93
C ASP A 84 -0.94 -6.73 -26.06
N GLU A 85 -1.00 -8.06 -26.15
CA GLU A 85 -2.04 -8.87 -25.54
C GLU A 85 -1.61 -9.32 -24.16
N ALA A 86 -1.61 -8.38 -23.23
CA ALA A 86 -1.30 -8.63 -21.83
C ALA A 86 -2.31 -7.99 -20.91
N ILE A 87 -2.62 -8.69 -19.82
CA ILE A 87 -3.29 -8.10 -18.67
C ILE A 87 -2.26 -7.72 -17.63
N ALA A 88 -2.47 -6.58 -16.98
CA ALA A 88 -1.57 -6.09 -15.96
C ALA A 88 -2.31 -5.52 -14.76
N VAL A 89 -1.73 -5.69 -13.57
CA VAL A 89 -2.17 -5.08 -12.32
C VAL A 89 -0.97 -4.57 -11.55
N ASN A 90 -1.13 -3.39 -10.93
CA ASN A 90 -0.15 -2.86 -10.00
C ASN A 90 -0.46 -3.34 -8.58
N ILE A 91 0.57 -3.77 -7.88
CA ILE A 91 0.58 -3.95 -6.44
C ILE A 91 1.33 -2.76 -5.88
N TYR A 92 0.66 -1.95 -5.07
CA TYR A 92 1.23 -0.74 -4.50
C TYR A 92 1.95 -1.04 -3.19
N SER A 93 2.92 -0.18 -2.86
CA SER A 93 3.61 -0.25 -1.58
C SER A 93 2.63 0.02 -0.44
N ALA A 94 2.65 -0.82 0.59
CA ALA A 94 1.75 -0.77 1.74
C ALA A 94 2.50 -0.55 3.07
N ASN A 95 3.68 0.09 3.00
CA ASN A 95 4.39 0.53 4.19
C ASN A 95 3.73 1.79 4.77
N VAL A 96 4.06 2.12 6.02
CA VAL A 96 3.47 3.24 6.74
C VAL A 96 3.68 4.57 5.98
N ALA A 97 4.85 4.74 5.35
CA ALA A 97 5.14 5.95 4.58
C ALA A 97 4.16 6.15 3.41
N ASN A 98 3.72 5.10 2.72
CA ASN A 98 2.78 5.21 1.61
C ASN A 98 1.31 5.18 2.06
N LEU A 99 0.97 4.37 3.07
CA LEU A 99 -0.40 4.26 3.57
C LEU A 99 -0.87 5.51 4.32
N PHE A 100 0.06 6.21 4.97
CA PHE A 100 -0.21 7.40 5.75
C PHE A 100 0.44 8.66 5.13
N ALA A 101 0.80 8.62 3.84
CA ALA A 101 1.28 9.77 3.08
C ALA A 101 0.15 10.80 2.86
N GLY A 102 0.43 12.06 3.20
CA GLY A 102 -0.34 13.21 2.69
C GLY A 102 -1.72 13.45 3.31
N GLU A 103 -2.05 14.75 3.38
CA GLU A 103 -3.35 15.37 3.73
C GLU A 103 -3.98 14.99 5.07
N GLY A 104 -3.20 15.19 6.13
CA GLY A 104 -3.70 15.62 7.44
C GLY A 104 -3.62 17.14 7.68
N ALA A 105 -3.13 17.90 6.70
CA ALA A 105 -3.10 19.35 6.74
C ALA A 105 -4.25 19.92 5.89
N GLN A 106 -5.50 19.61 6.25
CA GLN A 106 -6.48 20.70 6.19
C GLN A 106 -5.95 21.73 7.17
N ALA A 107 -5.59 22.90 6.66
CA ALA A 107 -5.01 24.00 7.43
C ALA A 107 -5.59 24.01 8.84
N ALA A 108 -4.78 23.58 9.81
CA ALA A 108 -4.93 24.10 11.15
C ALA A 108 -4.76 25.61 10.95
N GLN A 109 -5.88 26.33 10.92
CA GLN A 109 -5.86 27.74 11.28
C GLN A 109 -5.02 27.79 12.53
N ALA A 110 -3.85 28.40 12.42
CA ALA A 110 -2.97 28.64 13.53
C ALA A 110 -3.85 29.28 14.62
N ALA A 111 -4.22 28.49 15.62
CA ALA A 111 -4.72 29.06 16.85
C ALA A 111 -3.58 29.95 17.33
N PRO A 112 -3.82 31.25 17.53
CA PRO A 112 -2.76 32.17 17.90
C PRO A 112 -2.11 31.65 19.18
N VAL A 113 -0.78 31.52 19.12
CA VAL A 113 0.06 31.52 20.30
C VAL A 113 -0.34 32.73 21.14
N GLN A 114 -1.06 32.51 22.24
CA GLN A 114 -1.19 33.52 23.28
C GLN A 114 0.14 33.57 24.02
N GLU A 115 0.98 34.49 23.54
CA GLU A 115 2.01 35.15 24.31
C GLU A 115 1.41 35.66 25.63
N GLY A 116 1.92 35.17 26.75
CA GLY A 116 1.51 35.55 28.09
C GLY A 116 2.59 35.13 29.08
N ALA A 117 3.52 36.05 29.32
CA ALA A 117 4.70 35.90 30.16
C ALA A 117 4.40 35.53 31.63
N GLN A 118 5.29 34.74 32.24
CA GLN A 118 5.92 35.06 33.53
C GLN A 118 7.12 34.14 33.78
N GLU A 119 8.32 34.72 33.71
CA GLU A 119 9.51 34.22 34.41
C GLU A 119 9.44 34.65 35.88
N GLU A 120 9.70 33.74 36.82
CA GLU A 120 10.70 33.93 37.91
C GLU A 120 10.83 32.63 38.73
N GLY A 121 12.06 32.34 39.18
CA GLY A 121 12.53 30.99 39.52
C GLY A 121 12.47 30.56 41.00
N ALA A 122 12.67 29.25 41.19
CA ALA A 122 13.36 28.61 42.32
C ALA A 122 13.54 27.10 42.01
N GLN A 123 14.74 26.55 42.26
CA GLN A 123 15.13 25.16 41.97
C GLN A 123 14.69 24.16 43.06
N GLN A 124 14.31 22.95 42.59
CA GLN A 124 14.44 21.60 43.20
C GLN A 124 13.28 21.05 44.08
N PRO A 125 12.95 19.73 44.06
CA PRO A 125 13.40 18.61 43.21
C PRO A 125 12.31 18.11 42.23
N THR A 126 12.73 17.56 41.09
CA THR A 126 11.86 16.94 40.08
C THR A 126 11.13 15.72 40.63
N PRO A 127 9.78 15.71 40.72
CA PRO A 127 9.04 14.48 40.52
C PRO A 127 9.36 14.02 39.10
N ALA A 128 9.61 12.72 38.91
CA ALA A 128 9.95 12.10 37.63
C ALA A 128 9.28 12.82 36.46
N THR A 129 10.11 13.52 35.66
CA THR A 129 9.68 14.20 34.45
C THR A 129 8.98 13.15 33.60
N ALA A 130 7.66 13.26 33.47
CA ALA A 130 6.93 12.58 32.40
C ALA A 130 7.71 12.86 31.10
N PRO A 131 7.91 11.86 30.23
CA PRO A 131 8.72 12.04 29.04
C PRO A 131 8.23 13.30 28.33
N THR A 132 9.19 14.20 28.08
CA THR A 132 9.02 15.42 27.29
C THR A 132 8.12 15.12 26.10
N GLN A 133 6.95 15.79 26.03
CA GLN A 133 6.15 15.85 24.81
C GLN A 133 7.06 16.38 23.69
N GLY A 134 7.53 15.47 22.86
CA GLY A 134 8.64 15.72 21.96
C GLY A 134 8.95 14.47 21.17
N GLY A 135 8.11 14.22 20.15
CA GLY A 135 8.38 13.20 19.15
C GLY A 135 7.14 12.77 18.39
N VAL A 136 6.45 13.67 17.69
CA VAL A 136 5.31 13.25 16.85
C VAL A 136 5.47 13.73 15.41
N ASN A 137 6.54 13.24 14.78
CA ASN A 137 6.53 12.90 13.36
C ASN A 137 6.06 11.44 13.15
N SER A 138 5.27 10.89 14.09
CA SER A 138 4.64 9.58 13.88
C SER A 138 3.48 9.75 12.89
N PRO A 139 3.38 8.93 11.83
CA PRO A 139 2.36 9.08 10.81
C PRO A 139 0.93 9.01 11.36
N VAL A 140 0.74 8.30 12.48
CA VAL A 140 -0.49 8.19 13.28
C VAL A 140 -0.17 8.66 14.71
N ASN A 141 -0.81 9.75 15.15
CA ASN A 141 -0.60 10.38 16.45
C ASN A 141 -1.94 10.59 17.18
N VAL A 142 -2.04 10.16 18.44
CA VAL A 142 -3.23 10.31 19.30
C VAL A 142 -2.97 11.07 20.62
N THR A 143 -1.81 11.73 20.76
CA THR A 143 -1.45 12.47 21.99
C THR A 143 -2.35 13.67 22.24
N THR A 144 -2.91 14.27 21.19
CA THR A 144 -3.90 15.34 21.27
C THR A 144 -5.20 14.94 20.55
N THR A 145 -6.31 15.58 20.93
CA THR A 145 -7.60 15.37 20.26
C THR A 145 -7.57 15.79 18.80
N VAL A 146 -6.80 16.84 18.46
CA VAL A 146 -6.65 17.32 17.08
C VAL A 146 -5.88 16.29 16.26
N ASP A 147 -4.74 15.83 16.77
CA ASP A 147 -3.92 14.82 16.08
C ASP A 147 -4.67 13.49 15.92
N ALA A 148 -5.45 13.09 16.93
CA ALA A 148 -6.26 11.87 16.88
C ALA A 148 -7.32 11.94 15.76
N ASN A 149 -7.97 13.09 15.58
CA ASN A 149 -8.94 13.29 14.49
C ASN A 149 -8.27 13.25 13.11
N THR A 150 -7.10 13.87 12.99
CA THR A 150 -6.29 13.80 11.75
C THR A 150 -5.84 12.36 11.48
N SER A 151 -5.43 11.63 12.51
CA SER A 151 -5.01 10.23 12.42
C SER A 151 -6.15 9.31 12.02
N LEU A 152 -7.38 9.57 12.47
CA LEU A 152 -8.55 8.84 12.02
C LEU A 152 -8.76 8.99 10.50
N ALA A 153 -8.70 10.22 9.99
CA ALA A 153 -8.82 10.47 8.55
C ALA A 153 -7.71 9.75 7.75
N LYS A 154 -6.47 9.75 8.26
CA LYS A 154 -5.37 9.00 7.64
C LYS A 154 -5.60 7.48 7.67
N ILE A 155 -6.12 6.93 8.77
CA ILE A 155 -6.45 5.50 8.87
C ILE A 155 -7.59 5.14 7.90
N GLU A 156 -8.62 5.97 7.77
CA GLU A 156 -9.70 5.75 6.81
C GLU A 156 -9.17 5.72 5.37
N ASN A 157 -8.30 6.67 5.01
CA ASN A 157 -7.64 6.69 3.70
C ASN A 157 -6.77 5.44 3.49
N ALA A 158 -5.95 5.06 4.47
CA ALA A 158 -5.14 3.84 4.41
C ALA A 158 -6.00 2.58 4.20
N ILE A 159 -7.11 2.45 4.94
CA ILE A 159 -8.05 1.33 4.79
C ILE A 159 -8.65 1.33 3.40
N ARG A 160 -9.04 2.49 2.87
CA ARG A 160 -9.58 2.62 1.51
C ARG A 160 -8.55 2.19 0.46
N MET A 161 -7.31 2.64 0.58
CA MET A 161 -6.21 2.23 -0.32
C MET A 161 -6.02 0.72 -0.33
N ILE A 162 -5.94 0.08 0.85
CA ILE A 162 -5.80 -1.37 0.97
C ILE A 162 -7.03 -2.09 0.40
N SER A 163 -8.23 -1.59 0.68
CA SER A 163 -9.48 -2.19 0.20
C SER A 163 -9.55 -2.15 -1.32
N ASP A 164 -9.21 -1.02 -1.93
CA ASP A 164 -9.18 -0.85 -3.39
C ASP A 164 -8.09 -1.70 -4.04
N GLN A 165 -6.91 -1.83 -3.40
CA GLN A 165 -5.84 -2.73 -3.88
C GLN A 165 -6.31 -4.18 -3.87
N ARG A 166 -6.97 -4.63 -2.78
CA ARG A 166 -7.52 -6.00 -2.69
C ARG A 166 -8.63 -6.23 -3.70
N ALA A 167 -9.51 -5.25 -3.92
CA ALA A 167 -10.57 -5.33 -4.92
C ALA A 167 -9.98 -5.47 -6.34
N ASN A 168 -8.95 -4.69 -6.68
CA ASN A 168 -8.29 -4.77 -7.98
C ASN A 168 -7.59 -6.13 -8.18
N LEU A 169 -6.95 -6.66 -7.14
CA LEU A 169 -6.34 -8.00 -7.19
C LEU A 169 -7.38 -9.12 -7.32
N GLY A 170 -8.53 -9.01 -6.64
CA GLY A 170 -9.64 -9.95 -6.82
C GLY A 170 -10.22 -9.90 -8.23
N ALA A 171 -10.41 -8.71 -8.79
CA ALA A 171 -10.84 -8.54 -10.17
C ALA A 171 -9.80 -9.12 -11.16
N PHE A 172 -8.51 -8.94 -10.89
CA PHE A 172 -7.44 -9.53 -11.70
C PHE A 172 -7.44 -11.06 -11.62
N GLN A 173 -7.69 -11.65 -10.44
CA GLN A 173 -7.84 -13.10 -10.28
C GLN A 173 -9.02 -13.64 -11.09
N ASN A 174 -10.19 -12.99 -11.04
CA ASN A 174 -11.35 -13.39 -11.83
C ASN A 174 -11.06 -13.34 -13.34
N ARG A 175 -10.33 -12.31 -13.79
CA ARG A 175 -9.90 -12.20 -15.18
C ARG A 175 -8.91 -13.30 -15.56
N LEU A 176 -7.96 -13.64 -14.69
CA LEU A 176 -7.02 -14.75 -14.91
C LEU A 176 -7.72 -16.09 -15.00
N GLU A 177 -8.72 -16.34 -14.15
CA GLU A 177 -9.50 -17.58 -14.21
C GLU A 177 -10.30 -17.69 -15.52
N SER A 178 -10.90 -16.58 -15.96
CA SER A 178 -11.58 -16.52 -17.26
C SER A 178 -10.62 -16.74 -18.43
N ILE A 179 -9.43 -16.13 -18.39
CA ILE A 179 -8.39 -16.31 -19.41
C ILE A 179 -7.90 -17.75 -19.42
N LYS A 180 -7.63 -18.36 -18.26
CA LYS A 180 -7.24 -19.77 -18.16
C LYS A 180 -8.24 -20.66 -18.89
N ASN A 181 -9.53 -20.50 -18.56
CA ASN A 181 -10.58 -21.32 -19.17
C ASN A 181 -10.66 -21.06 -20.69
N SER A 182 -10.53 -19.79 -21.12
CA SER A 182 -10.49 -19.44 -22.54
C SER A 182 -9.29 -20.05 -23.28
N THR A 183 -8.10 -20.03 -22.68
CA THR A 183 -6.89 -20.66 -23.24
C THR A 183 -7.03 -22.17 -23.29
N GLU A 184 -7.65 -22.81 -22.30
CA GLU A 184 -7.93 -24.25 -22.32
C GLU A 184 -8.85 -24.63 -23.49
N TYR A 185 -9.93 -23.88 -23.71
CA TYR A 185 -10.79 -24.08 -24.89
C TYR A 185 -10.03 -23.86 -26.21
N ALA A 186 -9.19 -22.82 -26.29
CA ALA A 186 -8.38 -22.59 -27.47
C ALA A 186 -7.41 -23.76 -27.74
N ILE A 187 -6.76 -24.28 -26.70
CA ILE A 187 -5.88 -25.45 -26.79
C ILE A 187 -6.65 -26.68 -27.25
N GLU A 188 -7.85 -26.92 -26.72
CA GLU A 188 -8.69 -28.06 -27.12
C GLU A 188 -9.08 -27.97 -28.61
N ASN A 189 -9.54 -26.79 -29.05
CA ASN A 189 -9.90 -26.55 -30.45
C ASN A 189 -8.69 -26.69 -31.38
N LEU A 190 -7.52 -26.19 -30.98
CA LEU A 190 -6.28 -26.33 -31.76
C LEU A 190 -5.82 -27.79 -31.83
N LYS A 191 -5.94 -28.56 -30.73
CA LYS A 191 -5.64 -29.99 -30.73
C LYS A 191 -6.59 -30.76 -31.66
N ALA A 192 -7.89 -30.45 -31.63
CA ALA A 192 -8.87 -31.08 -32.50
C ALA A 192 -8.62 -30.74 -33.98
N SER A 193 -8.35 -29.47 -34.30
CA SER A 193 -7.99 -29.04 -35.66
C SER A 193 -6.70 -29.70 -36.13
N TYR A 194 -5.68 -29.78 -35.27
CA TYR A 194 -4.43 -30.48 -35.58
C TYR A 194 -4.64 -31.97 -35.85
N ALA A 195 -5.50 -32.64 -35.07
CA ALA A 195 -5.86 -34.04 -35.30
C ALA A 195 -6.56 -34.23 -36.66
N GLN A 196 -7.52 -33.36 -37.02
CA GLN A 196 -8.21 -33.41 -38.31
C GLN A 196 -7.28 -33.16 -39.50
N ILE A 197 -6.39 -32.17 -39.40
CA ILE A 197 -5.40 -31.89 -40.46
C ILE A 197 -4.44 -33.07 -40.60
N LYS A 198 -3.94 -33.61 -39.48
CA LYS A 198 -3.06 -34.77 -39.51
C LYS A 198 -3.75 -35.99 -40.13
N ASP A 199 -4.98 -36.28 -39.73
CA ASP A 199 -5.77 -37.40 -40.28
C ASP A 199 -6.01 -37.24 -41.78
N ALA A 200 -6.41 -36.03 -42.22
CA ALA A 200 -6.58 -35.72 -43.64
C ALA A 200 -5.29 -35.79 -44.48
N THR A 201 -4.11 -35.59 -43.88
CA THR A 201 -2.82 -35.79 -44.56
C THR A 201 -2.35 -37.24 -44.60
N MET A 202 -2.96 -38.15 -43.83
CA MET A 202 -2.56 -39.57 -43.78
C MET A 202 -3.42 -40.50 -44.67
N THR A 203 -4.51 -39.99 -45.24
CA THR A 203 -5.33 -40.67 -46.27
C THR A 203 -4.92 -40.27 -47.67
#